data_AF-A0A950NZQ2-F1
#
_entry.id   AF-A0A950NZQ2-F1
#
_cell.length_a   1.000
_cell.length_b   1.000
_cell.length_c   1.000
_cell.angle_alpha   90.00
_cell.angle_beta   90.00
_cell.angle_gamma   90.00
#
_symmetry.space_group_name_H-M   'P 1'
#
loop_
_entity.id
_entity.type
_entity.pdbx_description
1 polymer ?
#
loop_
_entity_poly.entity_id
_entity_poly.type
_entity_poly.pdbx_seq_one_letter_code
_entity_poly.pdbx_strand_id
1 'polypeptide(L)'
;MQRFSQQFLAAVIAINENRTEAACDHLRSLAGIVREYAIPLGEQSCLIGFASLSANTGDHETASRLLASVKAAAPFPFRTPVEVIVYRHTARALRSSLDPNTAARCRAEGAATPVSRALDAELARHDATISTVASAGGVPVRAAWNGVA
;
A
#
# COMPACT_ATOMS: atom_id res chain seq x y z
N MET A 1 1.90 18.51 9.26
CA MET A 1 1.39 18.36 7.87
C MET A 1 2.47 18.10 6.83
N GLN A 2 3.60 18.81 6.83
CA GLN A 2 4.65 18.67 5.81
C GLN A 2 5.14 17.22 5.61
N ARG A 3 5.40 16.49 6.71
CA ARG A 3 5.84 15.08 6.65
C ARG A 3 4.82 14.13 6.02
N PHE A 4 3.52 14.31 6.28
CA PHE A 4 2.45 13.53 5.66
C PHE A 4 2.48 13.67 4.13
N SER A 5 2.46 14.92 3.65
CA SER A 5 2.43 15.19 2.20
C SER A 5 3.71 14.73 1.50
N GLN A 6 4.86 14.84 2.18
CA GLN A 6 6.13 14.33 1.68
C GLN A 6 6.12 12.82 1.51
N GLN A 7 5.69 12.06 2.53
CA GLN A 7 5.65 10.60 2.45
C GLN A 7 4.66 10.12 1.38
N PHE A 8 3.48 10.74 1.28
CA PHE A 8 2.51 10.36 0.25
C PHE A 8 3.03 10.63 -1.16
N LEU A 9 3.63 11.80 -1.41
CA LEU A 9 4.21 12.13 -2.72
C LEU A 9 5.41 11.24 -3.05
N ALA A 10 6.29 10.98 -2.09
CA ALA A 10 7.44 10.10 -2.28
C ALA A 10 7.00 8.68 -2.64
N ALA A 11 5.95 8.16 -1.98
CA ALA A 11 5.34 6.88 -2.34
C ALA A 11 4.82 6.88 -3.78
N VAL A 12 4.06 7.91 -4.18
CA VAL A 12 3.53 8.01 -5.56
C VAL A 12 4.66 8.06 -6.60
N ILE A 13 5.71 8.82 -6.35
CA ILE A 13 6.89 8.88 -7.24
C ILE A 13 7.54 7.49 -7.33
N ALA A 14 7.81 6.84 -6.20
CA ALA A 14 8.42 5.52 -6.17
C ALA A 14 7.57 4.46 -6.90
N ILE A 15 6.24 4.52 -6.78
CA ILE A 15 5.31 3.65 -7.53
C ILE A 15 5.49 3.84 -9.04
N ASN A 16 5.48 5.08 -9.53
CA ASN A 16 5.60 5.37 -10.96
C ASN A 16 6.98 4.99 -11.53
N GLU A 17 8.01 4.98 -10.70
CA GLU A 17 9.36 4.52 -11.05
C GLU A 17 9.56 3.01 -10.83
N ASN A 18 8.50 2.27 -10.52
CA ASN A 18 8.53 0.82 -10.21
C ASN A 18 9.49 0.45 -9.06
N ARG A 19 9.75 1.39 -8.14
CA ARG A 19 10.55 1.18 -6.92
C ARG A 19 9.63 0.68 -5.79
N THR A 20 9.14 -0.55 -5.92
CA THR A 20 8.14 -1.16 -5.02
C THR A 20 8.54 -1.12 -3.55
N GLU A 21 9.78 -1.48 -3.20
CA GLU A 21 10.23 -1.47 -1.80
C GLU A 21 10.22 -0.06 -1.21
N ALA A 22 10.77 0.93 -1.94
CA ALA A 22 10.76 2.32 -1.51
C ALA A 22 9.34 2.87 -1.36
N ALA A 23 8.42 2.49 -2.26
CA ALA A 23 7.01 2.85 -2.16
C ALA A 23 6.39 2.28 -0.87
N CYS A 24 6.61 1.00 -0.57
CA CYS A 24 6.15 0.37 0.67
C CYS A 24 6.68 1.10 1.91
N ASP A 25 7.96 1.45 1.94
CA ASP A 25 8.57 2.13 3.08
C ASP A 25 7.97 3.52 3.32
N HIS A 26 7.75 4.28 2.23
CA HIS A 26 7.07 5.57 2.32
C HIS A 26 5.62 5.44 2.80
N LEU A 27 4.87 4.43 2.33
CA LEU A 27 3.50 4.17 2.77
C LEU A 27 3.42 3.69 4.23
N ARG A 28 4.39 2.89 4.69
CA ARG A 28 4.51 2.48 6.10
C ARG A 28 4.82 3.70 6.98
N SER A 29 5.77 4.54 6.57
CA SER A 29 6.08 5.78 7.27
C SER A 29 4.87 6.72 7.35
N LEU A 30 4.12 6.83 6.25
CA LEU A 30 2.87 7.58 6.21
C LEU A 30 1.84 7.04 7.22
N ALA A 31 1.64 5.71 7.26
CA ALA A 31 0.72 5.07 8.21
C ALA A 31 1.13 5.33 9.67
N GLY A 32 2.43 5.29 9.96
CA GLY A 32 2.98 5.66 11.27
C GLY A 32 2.61 7.10 11.67
N ILE A 33 2.84 8.06 10.77
CA ILE A 33 2.49 9.47 10.97
C ILE A 33 0.97 9.65 11.17
N VAL A 34 0.17 8.98 10.36
CA VAL A 34 -1.31 9.05 10.46
C VAL A 34 -1.79 8.61 11.83
N ARG A 35 -1.23 7.51 12.36
CA ARG A 35 -1.58 6.97 13.67
C ARG A 35 -1.06 7.83 14.81
N GLU A 36 0.20 8.26 14.74
CA GLU A 36 0.85 9.11 15.75
C GLU A 36 0.05 10.40 16.01
N TYR A 37 -0.45 11.02 14.93
CA TYR A 37 -1.14 12.31 15.01
C TYR A 37 -2.66 12.21 14.82
N ALA A 38 -3.23 10.99 14.81
CA ALA A 38 -4.65 10.73 14.56
C ALA A 38 -5.22 11.55 13.39
N ILE A 39 -4.49 11.56 12.26
CA ILE A 39 -4.80 12.45 11.14
C ILE A 39 -6.17 12.08 10.56
N PRO A 40 -7.15 13.02 10.54
CA PRO A 40 -8.45 12.77 9.93
C PRO A 40 -8.32 12.36 8.47
N LEU A 41 -9.03 11.31 8.08
CA LEU A 41 -8.96 10.68 6.75
C LEU A 41 -7.57 10.14 6.35
N GLY A 42 -6.61 10.08 7.27
CA GLY A 42 -5.23 9.70 6.95
C GLY A 42 -5.09 8.22 6.56
N GLU A 43 -5.90 7.34 7.15
CA GLU A 43 -5.87 5.91 6.81
C GLU A 43 -6.39 5.66 5.39
N GLN A 44 -7.39 6.43 4.95
CA GLN A 44 -7.88 6.43 3.57
C GLN A 44 -6.76 6.84 2.62
N SER A 45 -5.98 7.89 2.95
CA SER A 45 -4.83 8.30 2.15
C SER A 45 -3.78 7.18 2.06
N CYS A 46 -3.52 6.44 3.14
CA CYS A 46 -2.63 5.28 3.11
C CYS A 46 -3.16 4.19 2.16
N LEU A 47 -4.45 3.85 2.27
CA LEU A 47 -5.07 2.84 1.40
C LEU A 47 -5.12 3.24 -0.07
N ILE A 48 -5.28 4.53 -0.41
CA ILE A 48 -5.17 5.02 -1.79
C ILE A 48 -3.76 4.77 -2.32
N GLY A 49 -2.74 5.02 -1.50
CA GLY A 49 -1.35 4.73 -1.84
C GLY A 49 -1.09 3.25 -2.06
N PHE A 50 -1.51 2.38 -1.13
CA PHE A 50 -1.39 0.92 -1.28
C PHE A 50 -2.18 0.39 -2.46
N ALA A 51 -3.39 0.89 -2.72
CA ALA A 51 -4.15 0.50 -3.90
C ALA A 51 -3.43 0.86 -5.21
N SER A 52 -2.80 2.04 -5.25
CA SER A 52 -1.98 2.45 -6.40
C SER A 52 -0.76 1.56 -6.57
N LEU A 53 -0.10 1.18 -5.47
CA LEU A 53 1.03 0.25 -5.50
C LEU A 53 0.59 -1.12 -6.03
N SER A 54 -0.47 -1.71 -5.46
CA SER A 54 -0.99 -3.02 -5.88
C SER A 54 -1.40 -3.03 -7.36
N ALA A 55 -2.03 -1.96 -7.84
CA ALA A 55 -2.37 -1.84 -9.26
C ALA A 55 -1.11 -1.79 -10.14
N ASN A 56 -0.07 -1.06 -9.71
CA ASN A 56 1.18 -0.96 -10.46
C ASN A 56 1.96 -2.28 -10.49
N THR A 57 1.88 -3.09 -9.42
CA THR A 57 2.51 -4.42 -9.35
C THR A 57 1.62 -5.53 -9.93
N GLY A 58 0.48 -5.20 -10.52
CA GLY A 58 -0.43 -6.16 -11.17
C GLY A 58 -1.41 -6.89 -10.25
N ASP A 59 -1.40 -6.62 -8.94
CA ASP A 59 -2.41 -7.12 -8.00
C ASP A 59 -3.67 -6.25 -8.05
N HIS A 60 -4.38 -6.36 -9.16
CA HIS A 60 -5.57 -5.59 -9.47
C HIS A 60 -6.74 -5.91 -8.53
N GLU A 61 -6.85 -7.15 -8.05
CA GLU A 61 -7.89 -7.55 -7.11
C GLU A 61 -7.73 -6.84 -5.76
N THR A 62 -6.51 -6.84 -5.21
CA THR A 62 -6.22 -6.13 -3.95
C THR A 62 -6.45 -4.64 -4.13
N ALA A 63 -5.94 -4.04 -5.21
CA ALA A 63 -6.20 -2.63 -5.50
C ALA A 63 -7.72 -2.32 -5.54
N SER A 64 -8.53 -3.18 -6.16
CA SER A 64 -9.98 -3.00 -6.22
C SER A 64 -10.64 -3.10 -4.84
N ARG A 65 -10.22 -4.04 -3.98
CA ARG A 65 -10.71 -4.15 -2.60
C ARG A 65 -10.38 -2.89 -1.79
N LEU A 66 -9.14 -2.41 -1.86
CA LEU A 66 -8.69 -1.25 -1.10
C LEU A 66 -9.43 0.03 -1.50
N LEU A 67 -9.59 0.30 -2.81
CA LEU A 67 -10.36 1.47 -3.26
C LEU A 67 -11.83 1.39 -2.84
N ALA A 68 -12.41 0.19 -2.79
CA ALA A 68 -13.78 0.01 -2.33
C ALA A 68 -13.94 0.26 -0.83
N SER A 69 -12.97 -0.17 -0.01
CA SER A 69 -12.93 0.16 1.42
C SER A 69 -12.87 1.68 1.64
N VAL A 70 -11.99 2.39 0.92
CA VAL A 70 -11.89 3.86 0.96
C VAL A 70 -13.22 4.51 0.56
N LYS A 71 -13.83 4.06 -0.54
CA LYS A 71 -15.10 4.62 -1.04
C LYS A 71 -16.26 4.42 -0.06
N ALA A 72 -16.30 3.29 0.65
CA ALA A 72 -17.36 2.98 1.61
C ALA A 72 -17.23 3.78 2.92
N ALA A 73 -16.03 4.26 3.25
CA ALA A 73 -15.75 4.89 4.54
C ALA A 73 -16.42 6.27 4.75
N ALA A 74 -16.61 7.04 3.68
CA ALA A 74 -17.23 8.37 3.75
C ALA A 74 -17.75 8.82 2.36
N PRO A 75 -18.72 9.75 2.30
CA PRO A 75 -19.16 10.35 1.03
C PRO A 75 -18.05 11.04 0.25
N PHE A 76 -17.08 11.63 0.96
CA PHE A 76 -15.90 12.26 0.40
C PHE A 76 -14.64 11.82 1.18
N PRO A 77 -14.03 10.68 0.83
CA PRO A 77 -12.97 10.05 1.62
C PRO A 77 -11.56 10.56 1.27
N PHE A 78 -11.43 11.85 0.93
CA PHE A 78 -10.17 12.45 0.46
C PHE A 78 -9.79 13.65 1.31
N ARG A 79 -8.51 13.73 1.67
CA ARG A 79 -7.95 14.86 2.41
C ARG A 79 -7.33 15.91 1.50
N THR A 80 -6.80 15.48 0.34
CA THR A 80 -6.11 16.37 -0.61
C THR A 80 -6.52 16.12 -2.06
N PRO A 81 -6.38 17.13 -2.96
CA PRO A 81 -6.65 16.93 -4.39
C PRO A 81 -5.77 15.86 -5.04
N VAL A 82 -4.54 15.67 -4.56
CA VAL A 82 -3.61 14.64 -5.08
C VAL A 82 -4.20 13.24 -4.85
N GLU A 83 -4.79 12.99 -3.70
CA GLU A 83 -5.45 11.70 -3.40
C GLU A 83 -6.62 11.42 -4.34
N VAL A 84 -7.39 12.45 -4.72
CA VAL A 84 -8.47 12.33 -5.71
C VAL A 84 -7.91 11.91 -7.08
N ILE A 85 -6.78 12.50 -7.48
CA ILE A 85 -6.11 12.19 -8.76
C ILE A 85 -5.62 10.74 -8.74
N VAL A 86 -4.89 10.34 -7.70
CA VAL A 86 -4.38 8.96 -7.55
C VAL A 86 -5.52 7.96 -7.55
N TYR A 87 -6.55 8.18 -6.71
CA TYR A 87 -7.73 7.32 -6.65
C TYR A 87 -8.37 7.13 -8.03
N ARG A 88 -8.61 8.22 -8.77
CA ARG A 88 -9.26 8.17 -10.08
C ARG A 88 -8.37 7.49 -11.12
N HIS A 89 -7.07 7.75 -11.07
CA HIS A 89 -6.10 7.11 -11.96
C HIS A 89 -6.07 5.60 -11.74
N THR A 90 -5.91 5.16 -10.49
CA THR A 90 -5.93 3.74 -10.11
C THR A 90 -7.27 3.10 -10.48
N ALA A 91 -8.39 3.72 -10.14
CA ALA A 91 -9.73 3.19 -10.48
C ALA A 91 -9.93 3.06 -11.99
N ARG A 92 -9.35 3.96 -12.80
CA ARG A 92 -9.40 3.88 -14.26
C ARG A 92 -8.57 2.70 -14.77
N ALA A 93 -7.35 2.50 -14.25
CA ALA A 93 -6.51 1.37 -14.62
C ALA A 93 -7.21 0.02 -14.36
N LEU A 94 -7.92 -0.10 -13.24
CA LEU A 94 -8.64 -1.33 -12.89
C LEU A 94 -9.80 -1.67 -13.81
N ARG A 95 -10.41 -0.70 -14.51
CA ARG A 95 -11.56 -0.97 -15.40
C ARG A 95 -11.19 -1.84 -16.59
N SER A 96 -9.97 -1.75 -17.07
CA SER A 96 -9.46 -2.58 -18.18
C SER A 96 -8.82 -3.88 -17.71
N SER A 97 -8.50 -4.01 -16.42
CA SER A 97 -7.68 -5.11 -15.91
C SER A 97 -8.45 -6.20 -15.17
N LEU A 98 -9.72 -5.96 -14.83
CA LEU A 98 -10.58 -6.93 -14.14
C LEU A 98 -11.85 -7.18 -14.93
N ASP A 99 -12.27 -8.44 -15.00
CA ASP A 99 -13.59 -8.78 -15.51
C ASP A 99 -14.69 -8.25 -14.56
N PRO A 100 -15.93 -8.03 -15.07
CA PRO A 100 -16.99 -7.43 -14.26
C PRO A 100 -17.36 -8.21 -12.99
N ASN A 101 -17.31 -9.55 -13.02
CA ASN A 101 -17.69 -10.38 -11.88
C ASN A 101 -16.64 -10.32 -10.78
N THR A 102 -15.36 -10.47 -11.15
CA THR A 102 -14.24 -10.33 -10.20
C THR A 102 -14.21 -8.93 -9.60
N ALA A 103 -14.40 -7.89 -10.42
CA ALA A 103 -14.46 -6.51 -9.94
C ALA A 103 -15.64 -6.29 -8.98
N ALA A 104 -16.82 -6.84 -9.26
CA ALA A 104 -17.98 -6.74 -8.37
C ALA A 104 -17.72 -7.42 -7.02
N ARG A 105 -17.17 -8.65 -7.04
CA ARG A 105 -16.80 -9.40 -5.84
C ARG A 105 -15.77 -8.63 -5.00
N CYS A 106 -14.67 -8.19 -5.60
CA CYS A 106 -13.62 -7.43 -4.89
C CYS A 106 -14.16 -6.14 -4.28
N ARG A 107 -15.07 -5.44 -4.98
CA ARG A 107 -15.68 -4.22 -4.44
C ARG A 107 -16.62 -4.51 -3.27
N ALA A 108 -17.38 -5.60 -3.32
CA ALA A 108 -18.25 -6.00 -2.22
C ALA A 108 -17.43 -6.38 -0.97
N GLU A 109 -16.39 -7.19 -1.15
CA GLU A 109 -15.44 -7.56 -0.07
C GLU A 109 -14.78 -6.31 0.53
N GLY A 110 -14.28 -5.40 -0.32
CA GLY A 110 -13.64 -4.17 0.12
C GLY A 110 -14.60 -3.23 0.85
N ALA A 111 -15.82 -3.04 0.34
CA ALA A 111 -16.83 -2.19 0.98
C ALA A 111 -17.29 -2.72 2.34
N ALA A 112 -17.26 -4.04 2.55
CA ALA A 112 -17.56 -4.66 3.83
C ALA A 112 -16.38 -4.59 4.83
N THR A 113 -15.20 -4.14 4.38
CA THR A 113 -13.99 -4.09 5.20
C THR A 113 -13.70 -2.67 5.67
N PRO A 114 -13.67 -2.40 6.99
CA PRO A 114 -13.29 -1.09 7.51
C PRO A 114 -11.88 -0.69 7.11
N VAL A 115 -11.66 0.61 6.88
CA VAL A 115 -10.38 1.16 6.42
C VAL A 115 -9.22 0.81 7.34
N SER A 116 -9.41 0.90 8.67
CA SER A 116 -8.38 0.54 9.65
C SER A 116 -7.94 -0.92 9.52
N ARG A 117 -8.90 -1.85 9.42
CA ARG A 117 -8.63 -3.28 9.24
C ARG A 117 -7.94 -3.57 7.91
N ALA A 118 -8.37 -2.91 6.83
CA ALA A 118 -7.72 -3.06 5.54
C ALA A 118 -6.27 -2.57 5.60
N LEU A 119 -6.01 -1.43 6.25
CA LEU A 119 -4.67 -0.88 6.41
C LEU A 119 -3.77 -1.80 7.26
N ASP A 120 -4.28 -2.35 8.36
CA ASP A 120 -3.55 -3.34 9.16
C ASP A 120 -3.15 -4.57 8.34
N ALA A 121 -4.06 -5.08 7.51
CA ALA A 121 -3.78 -6.22 6.65
C ALA A 121 -2.70 -5.92 5.59
N GLU A 122 -2.71 -4.71 5.00
CA GLU A 122 -1.66 -4.28 4.07
C GLU A 122 -0.29 -4.19 4.75
N LEU A 123 -0.23 -3.54 5.91
CA LEU A 123 1.01 -3.40 6.67
C LEU A 123 1.59 -4.77 7.04
N ALA A 124 0.76 -5.68 7.54
CA ALA A 124 1.17 -7.04 7.89
C ALA A 124 1.69 -7.83 6.67
N ARG A 125 1.05 -7.68 5.50
CA ARG A 125 1.48 -8.37 4.27
C ARG A 125 2.89 -7.93 3.84
N HIS A 126 3.18 -6.63 3.93
CA HIS A 126 4.48 -6.10 3.52
C HIS A 126 5.59 -6.42 4.52
N ASP A 127 5.28 -6.52 5.82
CA ASP A 127 6.25 -6.94 6.83
C ASP A 127 6.61 -8.44 6.71
N ALA A 128 5.63 -9.29 6.36
CA ALA A 128 5.85 -10.71 6.07
C ALA A 128 6.71 -10.92 4.80
N THR A 129 6.52 -10.06 3.79
CA THR A 129 7.32 -10.11 2.56
C THR A 129 8.80 -9.81 2.85
N ILE A 130 9.09 -8.79 3.66
CA ILE A 130 10.46 -8.44 4.07
C ILE A 130 11.11 -9.58 4.87
N SER A 131 10.36 -10.19 5.80
CA SER A 131 10.85 -11.30 6.62
C SER A 131 11.20 -12.54 5.76
N THR A 132 10.41 -12.82 4.72
CA THR A 132 10.69 -13.90 3.77
C THR A 132 11.94 -13.63 2.94
N VAL A 133 12.13 -12.40 2.45
CA VAL A 133 13.35 -12.03 1.69
C VAL A 133 14.61 -12.07 2.57
N ALA A 134 14.51 -11.60 3.83
CA ALA A 134 15.63 -11.64 4.77
C ALA A 134 16.05 -13.07 5.13
N SER A 135 15.09 -14.01 5.27
CA SER A 135 15.39 -15.42 5.55
C SER A 135 15.94 -16.18 4.34
N ALA A 136 15.56 -15.80 3.12
CA ALA A 136 16.11 -16.38 1.88
C ALA A 136 17.53 -15.87 1.55
N GLY A 137 17.94 -14.70 2.08
CA GLY A 137 19.27 -14.11 1.90
C GLY A 137 20.36 -14.59 2.87
N GLY A 138 20.06 -15.59 3.71
CA GLY A 138 21.00 -16.11 4.70
C GLY A 138 22.14 -16.92 4.10
N VAL A 139 23.23 -16.26 3.70
CA VAL A 139 24.54 -16.93 3.56
C VAL A 139 24.97 -17.39 4.95
N PRO A 140 25.25 -18.68 5.18
CA PRO A 140 25.80 -19.10 6.46
C PRO A 140 27.24 -18.55 6.52
N VAL A 141 27.49 -17.60 7.42
CA VAL A 141 28.86 -17.34 7.88
C VAL A 141 29.30 -18.57 8.66
N ARG A 142 29.79 -19.56 7.92
CA ARG A 142 30.48 -20.70 8.49
C ARG A 142 31.81 -20.18 8.99
N ALA A 143 31.94 -20.16 10.31
CA ALA A 143 33.21 -20.10 11.00
C ALA A 143 34.19 -21.09 10.35
N ALA A 144 35.32 -20.57 9.88
CA ALA A 144 36.54 -21.33 9.67
C ALA A 144 37.69 -20.51 10.27
N TRP A 145 37.82 -20.63 11.59
CA TRP A 145 39.15 -20.62 12.18
C TRP A 145 39.84 -21.91 11.73
N ASN A 146 41.04 -21.77 11.13
CA ASN A 146 42.21 -22.63 11.35
C ASN A 146 43.41 -22.16 10.51
N GLY A 147 44.36 -21.50 11.18
CA GLY A 147 45.77 -21.91 11.26
C GLY A 147 46.70 -21.83 10.03
N VAL A 148 47.92 -21.33 10.32
CA VAL A 148 49.19 -21.40 9.56
C VAL A 148 49.31 -20.34 8.44
N ALA A 149 50.29 -19.44 8.42
CA ALA A 149 51.71 -19.52 8.81
C ALA A 149 52.19 -18.26 9.56
#